data_AF-A0A955B2V7-F1
#
_entry.id   AF-A0A955B2V7-F1
#
_cell.length_a   1.000
_cell.length_b   1.000
_cell.length_c   1.000
_cell.angle_alpha   90.00
_cell.angle_beta   90.00
_cell.angle_gamma   90.00
#
_symmetry.space_group_name_H-M   'P 1'
#
loop_
_entity.id
_entity.type
_entity.pdbx_description
1 polymer ?
#
loop_
_entity_poly.entity_id
_entity_poly.type
_entity_poly.pdbx_seq_one_letter_code
_entity_poly.pdbx_strand_id
1 'polypeptide(L)'
;CTSGVIGNSWYDRESNKTLNCVADAEAKTIGGQGAGASAKNLQVPTVGDQMKLAFGPQAKVFAIGWKDRSPILTAGRLADAAYWFDDDTGHWVTSDAFQSELPGWLRVLNEGRASRAFGGQAWTLLYPAERYHSHVADDNKFEKPGSGLSAAFPHELPAGEDAAYFKRFAISPFASQYTIETARELILREELGRDATPDCLALCLSANDYVGHAFGPHSLEAEDMFYRTDRMLAEFATFLDEQVGAGRWTLALSSDHGVAPIPEYAASLGLEAARSPLGSGKDVQRNAEGILRTRWNVPADEQPSLVLSADSTQVFLRRDHPRLAGDAFEHAQDA
;
A
#
# COMPACT_ATOMS: atom_id res chain seq x y z
N CYS A 1 -7.93 1.61 -18.12
CA CYS A 1 -7.49 0.56 -17.18
C CYS A 1 -8.56 -0.53 -17.16
N THR A 2 -8.26 -1.76 -17.60
CA THR A 2 -9.26 -2.85 -17.72
C THR A 2 -9.73 -3.37 -16.37
N SER A 3 -8.91 -3.24 -15.31
CA SER A 3 -9.26 -3.71 -13.96
C SER A 3 -10.23 -2.79 -13.22
N GLY A 4 -10.57 -1.61 -13.75
CA GLY A 4 -11.39 -0.61 -13.07
C GLY A 4 -10.69 0.16 -11.93
N VAL A 5 -9.53 -0.31 -11.43
CA VAL A 5 -8.75 0.39 -10.40
C VAL A 5 -7.72 1.29 -11.07
N ILE A 6 -7.87 2.61 -10.95
CA ILE A 6 -7.04 3.61 -11.64
C ILE A 6 -6.07 4.37 -10.72
N GLY A 7 -6.09 4.09 -9.43
CA GLY A 7 -5.22 4.70 -8.42
C GLY A 7 -5.63 4.26 -7.02
N ASN A 8 -4.87 4.68 -6.01
CA ASN A 8 -5.21 4.43 -4.59
C ASN A 8 -6.58 5.01 -4.23
N SER A 9 -6.91 6.15 -4.83
CA SER A 9 -8.22 6.76 -4.79
C SER A 9 -8.49 7.46 -6.13
N TRP A 10 -9.76 7.66 -6.47
CA TRP A 10 -10.17 8.48 -7.61
C TRP A 10 -11.43 9.27 -7.29
N TYR A 11 -11.64 10.36 -8.03
CA TYR A 11 -12.91 11.08 -7.96
C TYR A 11 -13.98 10.33 -8.75
N ASP A 12 -15.07 9.98 -8.07
CA ASP A 12 -16.24 9.36 -8.66
C ASP A 12 -17.34 10.39 -8.92
N ARG A 13 -17.80 10.44 -10.17
CA ARG A 13 -18.80 11.41 -10.63
C ARG A 13 -20.20 11.07 -10.13
N GLU A 14 -20.52 9.79 -9.97
CA GLU A 14 -21.85 9.36 -9.56
C GLU A 14 -22.12 9.73 -8.10
N SER A 15 -21.16 9.45 -7.21
CA SER A 15 -21.25 9.82 -5.80
C SER A 15 -20.78 11.23 -5.48
N ASN A 16 -20.13 11.92 -6.43
CA ASN A 16 -19.49 13.24 -6.26
C ASN A 16 -18.48 13.25 -5.09
N LYS A 17 -17.71 12.18 -4.94
CA LYS A 17 -16.76 11.98 -3.84
C LYS A 17 -15.47 11.32 -4.34
N THR A 18 -14.39 11.52 -3.60
CA THR A 18 -13.18 10.70 -3.76
C THR A 18 -13.41 9.33 -3.13
N LEU A 19 -13.34 8.27 -3.92
CA LEU A 19 -13.42 6.89 -3.48
C LEU A 19 -12.01 6.31 -3.33
N ASN A 20 -11.73 5.66 -2.20
CA ASN A 20 -10.57 4.80 -2.05
C ASN A 20 -10.81 3.49 -2.82
N CYS A 21 -9.74 2.92 -3.37
CA CYS A 21 -9.79 1.77 -4.27
C CYS A 21 -10.44 0.51 -3.71
N VAL A 22 -10.37 0.28 -2.39
CA VAL A 22 -10.94 -0.90 -1.74
C VAL A 22 -11.98 -0.55 -0.67
N ALA A 23 -12.22 0.74 -0.40
CA ALA A 23 -13.19 1.14 0.61
C ALA A 23 -14.60 0.62 0.30
N ASP A 24 -15.22 -0.02 1.28
CA ASP A 24 -16.54 -0.60 1.14
C ASP A 24 -17.43 -0.30 2.35
N ALA A 25 -18.31 0.69 2.20
CA ALA A 25 -19.23 1.12 3.24
C ALA A 25 -20.29 0.07 3.60
N GLU A 26 -20.52 -0.94 2.75
CA GLU A 26 -21.45 -2.04 3.03
C GLU A 26 -20.79 -3.20 3.77
N ALA A 27 -19.46 -3.32 3.65
CA ALA A 27 -18.67 -4.29 4.38
C ALA A 27 -18.33 -3.77 5.78
N LYS A 28 -18.05 -4.70 6.70
CA LYS A 28 -17.61 -4.43 8.07
C LYS A 28 -16.24 -5.04 8.31
N THR A 29 -15.40 -4.31 9.03
CA THR A 29 -14.11 -4.83 9.49
C THR A 29 -14.31 -5.94 10.52
N ILE A 30 -13.58 -7.02 10.37
CA ILE A 30 -13.55 -8.19 11.26
C ILE A 30 -12.19 -8.24 11.95
N GLY A 31 -12.17 -8.26 13.29
CA GLY A 31 -10.96 -8.13 14.10
C GLY A 31 -10.56 -6.70 14.48
N GLY A 32 -11.28 -5.71 13.95
CA GLY A 32 -11.09 -4.27 14.21
C GLY A 32 -12.43 -3.54 14.35
N GLN A 33 -12.48 -2.25 14.03
CA GLN A 33 -13.68 -1.42 14.09
C GLN A 33 -13.95 -0.69 12.77
N GLY A 34 -15.19 -0.30 12.53
CA GLY A 34 -15.57 0.56 11.40
C GLY A 34 -15.95 -0.17 10.11
N ALA A 35 -16.04 0.61 9.03
CA ALA A 35 -16.36 0.11 7.69
C ALA A 35 -15.20 -0.75 7.16
N GLY A 36 -15.56 -1.80 6.43
CA GLY A 36 -14.62 -2.74 5.85
C GLY A 36 -14.03 -2.27 4.52
N ALA A 37 -13.21 -3.15 3.96
CA ALA A 37 -12.67 -3.02 2.61
C ALA A 37 -12.95 -4.31 1.83
N SER A 38 -13.13 -4.21 0.52
CA SER A 38 -13.41 -5.36 -0.34
C SER A 38 -12.86 -5.15 -1.75
N ALA A 39 -12.83 -6.24 -2.54
CA ALA A 39 -12.45 -6.19 -3.95
C ALA A 39 -13.60 -5.68 -4.86
N LYS A 40 -14.63 -4.99 -4.33
CA LYS A 40 -15.82 -4.61 -5.10
C LYS A 40 -15.55 -3.76 -6.34
N ASN A 41 -14.51 -2.94 -6.32
CA ASN A 41 -14.17 -2.04 -7.42
C ASN A 41 -13.30 -2.72 -8.50
N LEU A 42 -12.81 -3.93 -8.27
CA LEU A 42 -11.96 -4.66 -9.21
C LEU A 42 -12.81 -5.26 -10.35
N GLN A 43 -12.74 -4.80 -11.58
CA GLN A 43 -13.68 -5.25 -12.64
C GLN A 43 -13.32 -6.58 -13.31
N VAL A 44 -12.19 -7.18 -12.95
CA VAL A 44 -11.65 -8.41 -13.55
C VAL A 44 -11.35 -9.45 -12.47
N PRO A 45 -11.44 -10.75 -12.79
CA PRO A 45 -11.01 -11.78 -11.86
C PRO A 45 -9.48 -11.78 -11.70
N THR A 46 -9.00 -12.09 -10.50
CA THR A 46 -7.58 -12.38 -10.24
C THR A 46 -7.22 -13.82 -10.62
N VAL A 47 -5.93 -14.17 -10.55
CA VAL A 47 -5.48 -15.57 -10.64
C VAL A 47 -6.12 -16.41 -9.52
N GLY A 48 -6.24 -15.86 -8.31
CA GLY A 48 -6.92 -16.51 -7.19
C GLY A 48 -8.39 -16.77 -7.48
N ASP A 49 -9.12 -15.80 -8.05
CA ASP A 49 -10.51 -16.00 -8.47
C ASP A 49 -10.62 -17.13 -9.52
N GLN A 50 -9.69 -17.18 -10.49
CA GLN A 50 -9.68 -18.26 -11.49
C GLN A 50 -9.39 -19.63 -10.87
N MET A 51 -8.51 -19.72 -9.86
CA MET A 51 -8.25 -20.96 -9.13
C MET A 51 -9.49 -21.43 -8.38
N LYS A 52 -10.20 -20.51 -7.71
CA LYS A 52 -11.47 -20.80 -7.04
C LYS A 52 -12.54 -21.28 -8.00
N LEU A 53 -12.62 -20.71 -9.20
CA LEU A 53 -13.54 -21.19 -10.24
C LEU A 53 -13.18 -22.58 -10.78
N ALA A 54 -11.88 -22.90 -10.88
CA ALA A 54 -11.42 -24.18 -11.42
C ALA A 54 -11.52 -25.34 -10.43
N PHE A 55 -11.19 -25.11 -9.15
CA PHE A 55 -11.06 -26.14 -8.13
C PHE A 55 -12.10 -26.03 -7.00
N GLY A 56 -12.91 -24.98 -7.00
CA GLY A 56 -13.94 -24.74 -5.99
C GLY A 56 -13.32 -24.50 -4.59
N PRO A 57 -13.99 -24.95 -3.52
CA PRO A 57 -13.53 -24.72 -2.14
C PRO A 57 -12.27 -25.51 -1.77
N GLN A 58 -11.78 -26.41 -2.64
CA GLN A 58 -10.56 -27.18 -2.38
C GLN A 58 -9.29 -26.35 -2.57
N ALA A 59 -9.27 -25.42 -3.53
CA ALA A 59 -8.15 -24.49 -3.66
C ALA A 59 -8.28 -23.40 -2.62
N LYS A 60 -7.24 -23.21 -1.81
CA LYS A 60 -7.15 -22.13 -0.83
C LYS A 60 -6.44 -20.92 -1.43
N VAL A 61 -7.03 -19.75 -1.27
CA VAL A 61 -6.54 -18.48 -1.79
C VAL A 61 -6.52 -17.48 -0.64
N PHE A 62 -5.31 -17.14 -0.20
CA PHE A 62 -5.08 -16.18 0.88
C PHE A 62 -4.20 -15.04 0.41
N ALA A 63 -4.36 -13.88 1.04
CA ALA A 63 -3.41 -12.80 0.93
C ALA A 63 -3.17 -12.13 2.27
N ILE A 64 -1.94 -11.68 2.51
CA ILE A 64 -1.57 -10.94 3.71
C ILE A 64 -0.60 -9.81 3.36
N GLY A 65 -0.83 -8.63 3.94
CA GLY A 65 0.04 -7.48 3.74
C GLY A 65 -0.34 -6.31 4.64
N TRP A 66 0.55 -5.34 4.80
CA TRP A 66 0.29 -4.23 5.73
C TRP A 66 -0.90 -3.37 5.29
N LYS A 67 -0.93 -3.00 4.00
CA LYS A 67 -1.92 -2.08 3.42
C LYS A 67 -3.08 -2.84 2.84
N ASP A 68 -4.30 -2.65 3.35
CA ASP A 68 -5.58 -3.20 2.85
C ASP A 68 -5.65 -3.49 1.33
N ARG A 69 -5.33 -2.51 0.49
CA ARG A 69 -5.42 -2.60 -0.96
C ARG A 69 -4.50 -3.66 -1.57
N SER A 70 -3.33 -3.90 -0.98
CA SER A 70 -2.35 -4.83 -1.52
C SER A 70 -2.82 -6.28 -1.45
N PRO A 71 -3.20 -6.86 -0.29
CA PRO A 71 -3.75 -8.20 -0.24
C PRO A 71 -5.13 -8.29 -0.90
N ILE A 72 -6.02 -7.31 -0.74
CA ILE A 72 -7.38 -7.36 -1.30
C ILE A 72 -7.38 -7.43 -2.84
N LEU A 73 -6.64 -6.54 -3.50
CA LEU A 73 -6.62 -6.48 -4.97
C LEU A 73 -5.82 -7.62 -5.59
N THR A 74 -4.90 -8.22 -4.85
CA THR A 74 -4.11 -9.39 -5.32
C THR A 74 -4.89 -10.68 -5.15
N ALA A 75 -5.60 -10.86 -4.03
CA ALA A 75 -6.37 -12.08 -3.76
C ALA A 75 -7.59 -12.21 -4.67
N GLY A 76 -8.34 -11.12 -4.86
CA GLY A 76 -9.60 -11.12 -5.60
C GLY A 76 -10.81 -11.37 -4.70
N ARG A 77 -11.99 -11.47 -5.31
CA ARG A 77 -13.27 -11.55 -4.58
C ARG A 77 -13.55 -12.90 -3.94
N LEU A 78 -13.03 -13.98 -4.52
CA LEU A 78 -13.33 -15.35 -4.11
C LEU A 78 -12.29 -15.91 -3.13
N ALA A 79 -11.34 -15.08 -2.69
CA ALA A 79 -10.32 -15.46 -1.73
C ALA A 79 -10.94 -15.94 -0.40
N ASP A 80 -10.32 -16.92 0.25
CA ASP A 80 -10.73 -17.37 1.59
C ASP A 80 -10.51 -16.29 2.63
N ALA A 81 -9.42 -15.51 2.50
CA ALA A 81 -9.23 -14.26 3.21
C ALA A 81 -8.17 -13.35 2.58
N ALA A 82 -8.37 -12.05 2.75
CA ALA A 82 -7.33 -11.04 2.64
C ALA A 82 -7.14 -10.37 4.01
N TYR A 83 -5.95 -10.49 4.59
CA TYR A 83 -5.62 -9.91 5.90
C TYR A 83 -4.76 -8.67 5.73
N TRP A 84 -5.11 -7.60 6.45
CA TRP A 84 -4.28 -6.40 6.54
C TRP A 84 -4.07 -5.93 7.97
N PHE A 85 -3.03 -5.12 8.17
CA PHE A 85 -2.70 -4.62 9.50
C PHE A 85 -3.46 -3.33 9.76
N ASP A 86 -4.17 -3.28 10.88
CA ASP A 86 -4.87 -2.10 11.36
C ASP A 86 -3.98 -1.36 12.36
N ASP A 87 -3.34 -0.27 11.92
CA ASP A 87 -2.44 0.54 12.73
C ASP A 87 -3.14 1.18 13.95
N ASP A 88 -4.47 1.33 13.92
CA ASP A 88 -5.22 1.93 15.04
C ASP A 88 -5.39 0.94 16.20
N THR A 89 -5.57 -0.35 15.89
CA THR A 89 -5.74 -1.39 16.92
C THR A 89 -4.47 -2.19 17.17
N GLY A 90 -3.53 -2.21 16.23
CA GLY A 90 -2.34 -3.05 16.25
C GLY A 90 -2.61 -4.52 15.90
N HIS A 91 -3.70 -4.79 15.18
CA HIS A 91 -4.16 -6.14 14.89
C HIS A 91 -4.14 -6.44 13.39
N TRP A 92 -4.01 -7.71 13.04
CA TRP A 92 -4.43 -8.19 11.73
C TRP A 92 -5.95 -8.25 11.67
N VAL A 93 -6.52 -7.68 10.61
CA VAL A 93 -7.97 -7.63 10.39
C VAL A 93 -8.32 -8.14 8.99
N THR A 94 -9.60 -8.42 8.79
CA THR A 94 -10.21 -8.71 7.48
C THR A 94 -11.55 -7.98 7.37
N SER A 95 -12.41 -8.32 6.41
CA SER A 95 -13.80 -7.88 6.37
C SER A 95 -14.76 -9.05 6.17
N ASP A 96 -16.04 -8.79 6.44
CA ASP A 96 -17.15 -9.71 6.17
C ASP A 96 -17.40 -9.97 4.67
N ALA A 97 -16.69 -9.29 3.78
CA ALA A 97 -16.58 -9.65 2.37
C ALA A 97 -15.78 -10.95 2.15
N PHE A 98 -14.95 -11.36 3.13
CA PHE A 98 -14.12 -12.56 3.05
C PHE A 98 -14.46 -13.58 4.13
N GLN A 99 -14.55 -13.17 5.39
CA GLN A 99 -14.84 -14.07 6.51
C GLN A 99 -15.78 -13.45 7.53
N SER A 100 -16.64 -14.26 8.16
CA SER A 100 -17.54 -13.80 9.22
C SER A 100 -16.84 -13.58 10.57
N GLU A 101 -15.68 -14.20 10.78
CA GLU A 101 -14.86 -14.08 11.98
C GLU A 101 -13.38 -14.31 11.65
N LEU A 102 -12.46 -13.82 12.50
CA LEU A 102 -11.04 -14.17 12.36
C LEU A 102 -10.80 -15.63 12.76
N PRO A 103 -9.90 -16.36 12.08
CA PRO A 103 -9.54 -17.70 12.52
C PRO A 103 -8.88 -17.67 13.90
N GLY A 104 -9.08 -18.73 14.68
CA GLY A 104 -8.66 -18.77 16.09
C GLY A 104 -7.17 -18.50 16.30
N TRP A 105 -6.31 -18.95 15.38
CA TRP A 105 -4.86 -18.72 15.46
C TRP A 105 -4.50 -17.23 15.29
N LEU A 106 -5.17 -16.51 14.39
CA LEU A 106 -4.94 -15.09 14.14
C LEU A 106 -5.50 -14.24 15.28
N ARG A 107 -6.65 -14.65 15.84
CA ARG A 107 -7.19 -14.04 17.06
C ARG A 107 -6.22 -14.18 18.24
N VAL A 108 -5.62 -15.36 18.44
CA VAL A 108 -4.59 -15.57 19.47
C VAL A 108 -3.37 -14.68 19.23
N LEU A 109 -2.93 -14.51 17.98
CA LEU A 109 -1.81 -13.63 17.63
C LEU A 109 -2.11 -12.16 17.99
N ASN A 110 -3.33 -11.70 17.67
CA ASN A 110 -3.80 -10.34 17.98
C ASN A 110 -3.98 -10.12 19.48
N GLU A 111 -4.69 -11.02 20.18
CA GLU A 111 -4.93 -10.95 21.63
C GLU A 111 -3.61 -11.05 22.42
N GLY A 112 -2.66 -11.83 21.93
CA GLY A 112 -1.29 -11.92 22.46
C GLY A 112 -0.44 -10.69 22.19
N ARG A 113 -0.93 -9.74 21.38
CA ARG A 113 -0.24 -8.50 20.98
C ARG A 113 1.15 -8.79 20.43
N ALA A 114 1.26 -9.76 19.53
CA ALA A 114 2.54 -10.25 19.02
C ALA A 114 3.41 -9.15 18.40
N SER A 115 2.80 -8.13 17.80
CA SER A 115 3.51 -6.95 17.32
C SER A 115 4.33 -6.26 18.41
N ARG A 116 3.91 -6.26 19.70
CA ARG A 116 4.67 -5.65 20.82
C ARG A 116 6.08 -6.21 20.99
N ALA A 117 6.36 -7.42 20.53
CA ALA A 117 7.66 -8.04 20.69
C ALA A 117 8.80 -7.22 20.05
N PHE A 118 8.47 -6.31 19.12
CA PHE A 118 9.41 -5.39 18.49
C PHE A 118 9.61 -4.07 19.26
N GLY A 119 8.79 -3.78 20.28
CA GLY A 119 8.91 -2.57 21.10
C GLY A 119 10.26 -2.48 21.79
N GLY A 120 10.92 -1.32 21.69
CA GLY A 120 12.26 -1.09 22.26
C GLY A 120 13.40 -1.70 21.45
N GLN A 121 13.13 -2.38 20.34
CA GLN A 121 14.18 -2.78 19.40
C GLN A 121 14.68 -1.57 18.60
N ALA A 122 15.95 -1.62 18.22
CA ALA A 122 16.56 -0.63 17.34
C ALA A 122 16.82 -1.26 15.97
N TRP A 123 16.35 -0.60 14.92
CA TRP A 123 16.82 -0.90 13.58
C TRP A 123 18.19 -0.27 13.40
N THR A 124 19.20 -1.13 13.33
CA THR A 124 20.59 -0.82 13.02
C THR A 124 20.97 -1.38 11.65
N LEU A 125 22.07 -0.90 11.06
CA LEU A 125 22.64 -1.50 9.87
C LEU A 125 22.90 -3.00 10.08
N LEU A 126 22.39 -3.83 9.17
CA LEU A 126 22.57 -5.27 9.17
C LEU A 126 24.04 -5.66 8.99
N TYR A 127 24.77 -4.89 8.20
CA TYR A 127 26.18 -5.09 7.90
C TYR A 127 27.03 -3.89 8.37
N PRO A 128 28.36 -4.02 8.44
CA PRO A 128 29.24 -2.86 8.59
C PRO A 128 28.99 -1.84 7.46
N ALA A 129 29.10 -0.55 7.78
CA ALA A 129 28.78 0.55 6.87
C ALA A 129 29.56 0.48 5.55
N GLU A 130 30.77 -0.10 5.57
CA GLU A 130 31.64 -0.25 4.39
C GLU A 130 31.08 -1.21 3.34
N ARG A 131 30.08 -2.03 3.69
CA ARG A 131 29.41 -2.93 2.75
C ARG A 131 28.31 -2.23 1.96
N TYR A 132 27.82 -1.08 2.42
CA TYR A 132 26.76 -0.35 1.76
C TYR A 132 27.32 0.40 0.55
N HIS A 133 26.56 0.37 -0.54
CA HIS A 133 26.87 1.00 -1.81
C HIS A 133 26.30 2.40 -1.93
N SER A 134 25.38 2.82 -1.04
CA SER A 134 24.90 4.19 -1.00
C SER A 134 26.04 5.20 -0.99
N HIS A 135 25.91 6.21 -1.84
CA HIS A 135 26.83 7.34 -1.93
C HIS A 135 26.30 8.58 -1.20
N VAL A 136 25.22 8.42 -0.43
CA VAL A 136 24.63 9.47 0.40
C VAL A 136 25.09 9.25 1.83
N ALA A 137 25.49 10.32 2.51
CA ALA A 137 25.82 10.24 3.94
C ALA A 137 24.56 9.87 4.74
N ASP A 138 24.73 9.06 5.79
CA ASP A 138 23.67 8.64 6.71
C ASP A 138 22.84 9.84 7.21
N ASP A 139 23.48 10.80 7.87
CA ASP A 139 22.84 12.08 8.22
C ASP A 139 22.92 13.06 7.04
N ASN A 140 21.84 13.17 6.26
CA ASN A 140 21.78 14.11 5.14
C ASN A 140 20.48 14.93 5.09
N LYS A 141 20.54 16.04 4.36
CA LYS A 141 19.46 17.03 4.25
C LYS A 141 18.31 16.65 3.31
N PHE A 142 18.50 15.62 2.48
CA PHE A 142 17.52 15.23 1.46
C PHE A 142 16.41 14.38 2.10
N GLU A 143 16.78 13.56 3.07
CA GLU A 143 15.91 12.63 3.78
C GLU A 143 15.08 13.34 4.84
N LYS A 144 13.77 13.10 4.84
CA LYS A 144 12.80 13.75 5.73
C LYS A 144 11.74 12.73 6.17
N PRO A 145 12.14 11.72 6.95
CA PRO A 145 11.31 10.54 7.22
C PRO A 145 10.04 10.85 8.03
N GLY A 146 10.02 11.95 8.77
CA GLY A 146 8.89 12.31 9.61
C GLY A 146 8.70 11.30 10.75
N SER A 147 7.50 11.28 11.37
CA SER A 147 7.16 10.30 12.42
C SER A 147 8.13 10.22 13.62
N GLY A 148 8.93 11.27 13.83
CA GLY A 148 9.96 11.33 14.86
C GLY A 148 11.20 10.47 14.59
N LEU A 149 11.43 10.06 13.33
CA LEU A 149 12.66 9.46 12.85
C LEU A 149 13.66 10.56 12.42
N SER A 150 14.94 10.30 12.60
CA SER A 150 16.05 11.06 11.99
C SER A 150 16.43 10.47 10.64
N ALA A 151 17.23 11.18 9.83
CA ALA A 151 17.86 10.59 8.65
C ALA A 151 18.90 9.52 9.04
N ALA A 152 19.67 9.77 10.10
CA ALA A 152 20.72 8.85 10.51
C ALA A 152 20.23 7.64 11.33
N PHE A 153 20.91 6.51 11.16
CA PHE A 153 20.83 5.36 12.06
C PHE A 153 21.39 5.66 13.47
N PRO A 154 20.94 4.93 14.52
CA PRO A 154 19.91 3.88 14.51
C PRO A 154 18.47 4.41 14.67
N HIS A 155 17.50 3.63 14.22
CA HIS A 155 16.07 3.95 14.32
C HIS A 155 15.39 3.12 15.43
N GLU A 156 15.10 3.76 16.56
CA GLU A 156 14.47 3.09 17.71
C GLU A 156 12.95 2.99 17.58
N LEU A 157 12.43 1.78 17.81
CA LEU A 157 11.01 1.58 18.05
C LEU A 157 10.66 1.95 19.50
N PRO A 158 9.66 2.82 19.71
CA PRO A 158 9.13 3.05 21.05
C PRO A 158 8.75 1.74 21.74
N ALA A 159 8.91 1.66 23.06
CA ALA A 159 8.52 0.46 23.83
C ALA A 159 6.99 0.32 24.01
N GLY A 160 6.22 1.35 23.64
CA GLY A 160 4.76 1.37 23.75
C GLY A 160 4.05 0.85 22.49
N GLU A 161 2.76 1.15 22.39
CA GLU A 161 1.90 0.82 21.24
C GLU A 161 0.98 1.97 20.88
N ASP A 162 1.47 3.18 21.05
CA ASP A 162 0.75 4.34 20.57
C ASP A 162 0.87 4.44 19.04
N ALA A 163 0.19 5.43 18.48
CA ALA A 163 0.28 5.71 17.06
C ALA A 163 1.72 6.02 16.58
N ALA A 164 2.62 6.46 17.47
CA ALA A 164 4.02 6.68 17.11
C ALA A 164 4.77 5.36 16.95
N TYR A 165 4.50 4.37 17.81
CA TYR A 165 5.01 3.01 17.65
C TYR A 165 4.61 2.41 16.31
N PHE A 166 3.31 2.31 16.00
CA PHE A 166 2.86 1.63 14.77
C PHE A 166 3.34 2.33 13.49
N LYS A 167 3.42 3.67 13.49
CA LYS A 167 4.02 4.41 12.36
C LYS A 167 5.48 4.06 12.14
N ARG A 168 6.30 4.00 13.19
CA ARG A 168 7.72 3.62 13.06
C ARG A 168 7.89 2.14 12.78
N PHE A 169 6.99 1.30 13.28
CA PHE A 169 6.97 -0.13 13.00
C PHE A 169 6.73 -0.38 11.50
N ALA A 170 5.74 0.30 10.91
CA ALA A 170 5.47 0.24 9.47
C ALA A 170 6.65 0.76 8.62
N ILE A 171 7.41 1.76 9.10
CA ILE A 171 8.62 2.29 8.48
C ILE A 171 9.87 1.58 9.05
N SER A 172 9.86 0.26 9.06
CA SER A 172 11.01 -0.55 9.52
C SER A 172 10.99 -1.94 8.92
N PRO A 173 12.13 -2.67 8.90
CA PRO A 173 12.16 -4.07 8.48
C PRO A 173 11.29 -4.98 9.34
N PHE A 174 11.01 -4.58 10.58
CA PHE A 174 10.23 -5.38 11.52
C PHE A 174 8.78 -5.59 11.06
N ALA A 175 8.18 -4.65 10.33
CA ALA A 175 6.86 -4.84 9.73
C ALA A 175 6.84 -5.96 8.67
N SER A 176 7.89 -6.05 7.83
CA SER A 176 8.00 -7.15 6.86
C SER A 176 8.28 -8.48 7.55
N GLN A 177 9.13 -8.48 8.59
CA GLN A 177 9.38 -9.66 9.41
C GLN A 177 8.07 -10.18 10.01
N TYR A 178 7.29 -9.31 10.66
CA TYR A 178 6.02 -9.68 11.27
C TYR A 178 4.99 -10.20 10.24
N THR A 179 4.95 -9.60 9.05
CA THR A 179 4.10 -10.07 7.94
C THR A 179 4.50 -11.48 7.50
N ILE A 180 5.80 -11.74 7.34
CA ILE A 180 6.32 -13.06 6.93
C ILE A 180 6.08 -14.11 8.02
N GLU A 181 6.33 -13.78 9.28
CA GLU A 181 6.07 -14.68 10.42
C GLU A 181 4.57 -15.05 10.50
N THR A 182 3.69 -14.08 10.29
CA THR A 182 2.24 -14.33 10.23
C THR A 182 1.86 -15.19 9.02
N ALA A 183 2.50 -14.99 7.87
CA ALA A 183 2.30 -15.82 6.68
C ALA A 183 2.78 -17.28 6.87
N ARG A 184 3.85 -17.49 7.65
CA ARG A 184 4.31 -18.84 8.03
C ARG A 184 3.27 -19.54 8.89
N GLU A 185 2.72 -18.86 9.90
CA GLU A 185 1.61 -19.40 10.68
C GLU A 185 0.40 -19.70 9.80
N LEU A 186 0.01 -18.79 8.89
CA LEU A 186 -1.08 -19.03 7.95
C LEU A 186 -0.88 -20.33 7.16
N ILE A 187 0.31 -20.54 6.56
CA ILE A 187 0.62 -21.76 5.80
C ILE A 187 0.46 -23.02 6.66
N LEU A 188 0.91 -22.98 7.92
CA LEU A 188 0.83 -24.13 8.83
C LEU A 188 -0.61 -24.40 9.26
N ARG A 189 -1.36 -23.36 9.64
CA ARG A 189 -2.68 -23.47 10.26
C ARG A 189 -3.78 -23.72 9.25
N GLU A 190 -3.67 -23.11 8.08
CA GLU A 190 -4.58 -23.31 6.96
C GLU A 190 -4.11 -24.47 6.05
N GLU A 191 -3.03 -25.16 6.40
CA GLU A 191 -2.52 -26.35 5.70
C GLU A 191 -2.32 -26.14 4.19
N LEU A 192 -1.70 -25.01 3.80
CA LEU A 192 -1.45 -24.70 2.39
C LEU A 192 -0.44 -25.67 1.78
N GLY A 193 -0.73 -26.14 0.57
CA GLY A 193 0.14 -27.03 -0.20
C GLY A 193 0.22 -28.46 0.35
N ARG A 194 -0.69 -28.86 1.24
CA ARG A 194 -0.70 -30.18 1.89
C ARG A 194 -1.40 -31.28 1.10
N ASP A 195 -2.17 -30.93 0.07
CA ASP A 195 -2.85 -31.89 -0.79
C ASP A 195 -2.45 -31.75 -2.28
N ALA A 196 -3.28 -32.27 -3.19
CA ALA A 196 -3.01 -32.28 -4.63
C ALA A 196 -3.58 -31.05 -5.36
N THR A 197 -4.46 -30.30 -4.72
CA THR A 197 -5.06 -29.08 -5.24
C THR A 197 -4.08 -27.92 -5.04
N PRO A 198 -3.82 -27.10 -6.07
CA PRO A 198 -2.94 -25.95 -5.89
C PRO A 198 -3.62 -24.86 -5.04
N ASP A 199 -2.85 -24.32 -4.10
CA ASP A 199 -3.22 -23.16 -3.29
C ASP A 199 -2.44 -21.91 -3.75
N CYS A 200 -2.95 -20.73 -3.41
CA CYS A 200 -2.33 -19.46 -3.70
C CYS A 200 -2.20 -18.61 -2.43
N LEU A 201 -0.99 -18.13 -2.16
CA LEU A 201 -0.72 -17.13 -1.13
C LEU A 201 -0.08 -15.90 -1.77
N ALA A 202 -0.72 -14.75 -1.63
CA ALA A 202 -0.12 -13.46 -1.94
C ALA A 202 0.47 -12.83 -0.66
N LEU A 203 1.77 -12.61 -0.66
CA LEU A 203 2.51 -11.97 0.44
C LEU A 203 2.93 -10.55 0.00
N CYS A 204 2.35 -9.52 0.61
CA CYS A 204 2.56 -8.13 0.22
C CYS A 204 3.45 -7.37 1.23
N LEU A 205 4.75 -7.28 0.93
CA LEU A 205 5.74 -6.62 1.79
C LEU A 205 5.71 -5.09 1.61
N SER A 206 4.89 -4.42 2.42
CA SER A 206 4.63 -2.97 2.28
C SER A 206 5.73 -2.08 2.88
N ALA A 207 6.58 -2.61 3.76
CA ALA A 207 7.56 -1.79 4.47
C ALA A 207 8.64 -1.21 3.55
N ASN A 208 9.00 -1.89 2.45
CA ASN A 208 9.91 -1.36 1.44
C ASN A 208 9.41 -0.03 0.86
N ASP A 209 8.10 0.09 0.63
CA ASP A 209 7.49 1.34 0.15
C ASP A 209 7.46 2.41 1.25
N TYR A 210 7.09 2.06 2.48
CA TYR A 210 7.10 3.02 3.60
C TYR A 210 8.50 3.59 3.88
N VAL A 211 9.53 2.73 3.88
CA VAL A 211 10.93 3.12 4.00
C VAL A 211 11.35 3.99 2.81
N GLY A 212 11.02 3.58 1.58
CA GLY A 212 11.32 4.36 0.38
C GLY A 212 10.66 5.74 0.38
N HIS A 213 9.43 5.88 0.88
CA HIS A 213 8.77 7.17 1.04
C HIS A 213 9.42 8.06 2.11
N ALA A 214 9.92 7.47 3.18
CA ALA A 214 10.52 8.20 4.29
C ALA A 214 11.95 8.69 3.97
N PHE A 215 12.78 7.83 3.37
CA PHE A 215 14.21 8.06 3.19
C PHE A 215 14.64 8.15 1.72
N GLY A 216 13.82 7.72 0.77
CA GLY A 216 14.17 7.71 -0.65
C GLY A 216 15.06 6.53 -1.07
N PRO A 217 15.17 6.24 -2.38
CA PRO A 217 15.79 5.01 -2.88
C PRO A 217 17.31 4.95 -2.78
N HIS A 218 17.96 6.03 -2.33
CA HIS A 218 19.42 6.11 -2.24
C HIS A 218 19.92 6.19 -0.81
N SER A 219 19.04 6.06 0.17
CA SER A 219 19.43 6.06 1.59
C SER A 219 20.03 4.72 2.01
N LEU A 220 20.69 4.72 3.17
CA LEU A 220 21.17 3.48 3.79
C LEU A 220 20.01 2.59 4.23
N GLU A 221 18.88 3.16 4.62
CA GLU A 221 17.65 2.46 5.02
C GLU A 221 17.06 1.65 3.88
N ALA A 222 16.96 2.25 2.68
CA ALA A 222 16.43 1.55 1.51
C ALA A 222 17.31 0.35 1.16
N GLU A 223 18.63 0.53 1.15
CA GLU A 223 19.59 -0.54 0.88
C GLU A 223 19.60 -1.63 1.98
N ASP A 224 19.59 -1.24 3.25
CA ASP A 224 19.50 -2.17 4.39
C ASP A 224 18.21 -2.99 4.34
N MET A 225 17.09 -2.34 4.01
CA MET A 225 15.80 -2.99 3.83
C MET A 225 15.89 -4.06 2.73
N PHE A 226 16.57 -3.79 1.60
CA PHE A 226 16.78 -4.79 0.56
C PHE A 226 17.58 -6.00 1.05
N TYR A 227 18.69 -5.80 1.77
CA TYR A 227 19.46 -6.91 2.34
C TYR A 227 18.64 -7.76 3.32
N ARG A 228 17.80 -7.11 4.13
CA ARG A 228 16.93 -7.80 5.07
C ARG A 228 15.81 -8.55 4.36
N THR A 229 15.15 -7.94 3.36
CA THR A 229 14.14 -8.60 2.55
C THR A 229 14.71 -9.83 1.83
N ASP A 230 15.91 -9.73 1.24
CA ASP A 230 16.60 -10.87 0.60
C ASP A 230 16.76 -12.05 1.58
N ARG A 231 17.30 -11.79 2.78
CA ARG A 231 17.44 -12.81 3.82
C ARG A 231 16.11 -13.41 4.26
N MET A 232 15.10 -12.57 4.50
CA MET A 232 13.78 -13.05 4.91
C MET A 232 13.13 -13.92 3.84
N LEU A 233 13.30 -13.58 2.54
CA LEU A 233 12.80 -14.40 1.44
C LEU A 233 13.56 -15.73 1.32
N ALA A 234 14.87 -15.74 1.53
CA ALA A 234 15.66 -16.98 1.55
C ALA A 234 15.23 -17.92 2.71
N GLU A 235 15.00 -17.35 3.90
CA GLU A 235 14.48 -18.09 5.06
C GLU A 235 13.05 -18.58 4.81
N PHE A 236 12.21 -17.78 4.15
CA PHE A 236 10.85 -18.18 3.79
C PHE A 236 10.84 -19.30 2.73
N ALA A 237 11.71 -19.25 1.73
CA ALA A 237 11.88 -20.33 0.75
C ALA A 237 12.33 -21.64 1.41
N THR A 238 13.28 -21.56 2.35
CA THR A 238 13.71 -22.73 3.15
C THR A 238 12.54 -23.31 3.94
N PHE A 239 11.74 -22.46 4.57
CA PHE A 239 10.53 -22.88 5.26
C PHE A 239 9.52 -23.55 4.31
N LEU A 240 9.33 -23.06 3.08
CA LEU A 240 8.45 -23.68 2.10
C LEU A 240 8.98 -25.06 1.66
N ASP A 241 10.29 -25.22 1.48
CA ASP A 241 10.90 -26.52 1.19
C ASP A 241 10.64 -27.54 2.31
N GLU A 242 10.70 -27.11 3.58
CA GLU A 242 10.44 -27.96 4.74
C GLU A 242 8.95 -28.27 4.93
N GLN A 243 8.07 -27.29 4.73
CA GLN A 243 6.66 -27.43 5.03
C GLN A 243 5.83 -27.93 3.85
N VAL A 244 6.07 -27.45 2.64
CA VAL A 244 5.32 -27.84 1.43
C VAL A 244 6.06 -28.93 0.65
N GLY A 245 7.39 -28.89 0.68
CA GLY A 245 8.27 -29.81 -0.03
C GLY A 245 9.01 -29.12 -1.18
N ALA A 246 10.32 -29.37 -1.28
CA ALA A 246 11.12 -28.86 -2.39
C ALA A 246 10.55 -29.30 -3.75
N GLY A 247 10.38 -28.34 -4.67
CA GLY A 247 9.77 -28.56 -5.98
C GLY A 247 8.23 -28.68 -6.00
N ARG A 248 7.56 -28.49 -4.86
CA ARG A 248 6.08 -28.50 -4.73
C ARG A 248 5.47 -27.10 -4.67
N TRP A 249 6.28 -26.05 -4.70
CA TRP A 249 5.84 -24.65 -4.67
C TRP A 249 6.52 -23.86 -5.79
N THR A 250 5.95 -22.70 -6.14
CA THR A 250 6.50 -21.75 -7.12
C THR A 250 6.33 -20.34 -6.60
N LEU A 251 7.33 -19.49 -6.79
CA LEU A 251 7.30 -18.08 -6.42
C LEU A 251 7.32 -17.21 -7.66
N ALA A 252 6.39 -16.26 -7.70
CA ALA A 252 6.45 -15.10 -8.58
C ALA A 252 6.68 -13.87 -7.69
N LEU A 253 7.78 -13.15 -7.94
CA LEU A 253 8.14 -11.94 -7.21
C LEU A 253 8.12 -10.74 -8.17
N SER A 254 7.45 -9.67 -7.77
CA SER A 254 7.35 -8.41 -8.51
C SER A 254 7.15 -7.25 -7.53
N SER A 255 7.17 -6.02 -8.03
CA SER A 255 6.63 -4.85 -7.34
C SER A 255 5.38 -4.31 -8.04
N ASP A 256 4.57 -3.54 -7.32
CA ASP A 256 3.44 -2.78 -7.86
C ASP A 256 3.91 -1.51 -8.59
N HIS A 257 5.05 -0.94 -8.18
CA HIS A 257 5.71 0.16 -8.87
C HIS A 257 7.21 0.27 -8.50
N GLY A 258 7.91 1.21 -9.14
CA GLY A 258 9.24 1.68 -8.74
C GLY A 258 9.15 2.96 -7.89
N VAL A 259 10.29 3.65 -7.72
CA VAL A 259 10.36 4.95 -7.04
C VAL A 259 11.40 5.84 -7.72
N ALA A 260 11.12 7.14 -7.81
CA ALA A 260 12.07 8.12 -8.34
C ALA A 260 13.05 8.59 -7.25
N PRO A 261 14.27 9.03 -7.61
CA PRO A 261 15.17 9.71 -6.67
C PRO A 261 14.51 10.93 -6.01
N ILE A 262 14.94 11.27 -4.80
CA ILE A 262 14.53 12.54 -4.17
C ILE A 262 14.94 13.70 -5.10
N PRO A 263 14.01 14.60 -5.48
CA PRO A 263 14.31 15.62 -6.49
C PRO A 263 15.51 16.50 -6.14
N GLU A 264 15.65 16.90 -4.88
CA GLU A 264 16.79 17.70 -4.43
C GLU A 264 18.12 16.94 -4.50
N TYR A 265 18.11 15.62 -4.28
CA TYR A 265 19.30 14.79 -4.43
C TYR A 265 19.67 14.67 -5.91
N ALA A 266 18.72 14.32 -6.78
CA ALA A 266 18.95 14.25 -8.22
C ALA A 266 19.47 15.58 -8.81
N ALA A 267 18.88 16.71 -8.40
CA ALA A 267 19.34 18.04 -8.79
C ALA A 267 20.78 18.32 -8.33
N SER A 268 21.18 17.83 -7.16
CA SER A 268 22.56 17.97 -6.65
C SER A 268 23.60 17.22 -7.50
N LEU A 269 23.16 16.20 -8.26
CA LEU A 269 23.98 15.47 -9.23
C LEU A 269 23.97 16.11 -10.64
N GLY A 270 23.29 17.25 -10.82
CA GLY A 270 23.16 17.93 -12.11
C GLY A 270 22.06 17.36 -13.01
N LEU A 271 21.15 16.53 -12.49
CA LEU A 271 19.99 16.06 -13.24
C LEU A 271 18.87 17.11 -13.23
N GLU A 272 18.07 17.16 -14.30
CA GLU A 272 16.87 17.98 -14.37
C GLU A 272 15.76 17.37 -13.50
N ALA A 273 15.77 17.69 -12.20
CA ALA A 273 14.81 17.21 -11.23
C ALA A 273 14.32 18.35 -10.34
N ALA A 274 13.00 18.40 -10.13
CA ALA A 274 12.36 19.39 -9.26
C ALA A 274 11.09 18.80 -8.65
N ARG A 275 10.62 19.41 -7.55
CA ARG A 275 9.25 19.18 -7.07
C ARG A 275 8.27 19.66 -8.14
N SER A 276 7.11 19.01 -8.24
CA SER A 276 6.07 19.42 -9.17
C SER A 276 5.74 20.91 -8.96
N PRO A 277 5.93 21.78 -9.97
CA PRO A 277 5.67 23.20 -9.84
C PRO A 277 4.17 23.50 -9.74
N LEU A 278 3.32 22.53 -10.08
CA LEU A 278 1.87 22.65 -10.00
C LEU A 278 1.33 22.56 -8.57
N GLY A 279 2.16 22.14 -7.62
CA GLY A 279 1.77 21.99 -6.21
C GLY A 279 0.96 20.72 -5.93
N SER A 280 0.13 20.77 -4.89
CA SER A 280 -0.75 19.66 -4.53
C SER A 280 -1.95 19.56 -5.49
N GLY A 281 -2.68 18.44 -5.47
CA GLY A 281 -3.92 18.32 -6.26
C GLY A 281 -4.95 19.42 -5.95
N LYS A 282 -4.97 19.95 -4.71
CA LYS A 282 -5.78 21.11 -4.34
C LYS A 282 -5.32 22.41 -5.01
N ASP A 283 -4.01 22.58 -5.16
CA ASP A 283 -3.44 23.73 -5.87
C ASP A 283 -3.76 23.63 -7.37
N VAL A 284 -3.62 22.44 -7.97
CA VAL A 284 -4.03 22.15 -9.36
C VAL A 284 -5.50 22.47 -9.56
N GLN A 285 -6.38 21.96 -8.69
CA GLN A 285 -7.82 22.20 -8.78
C GLN A 285 -8.15 23.69 -8.71
N ARG A 286 -7.58 24.42 -7.74
CA ARG A 286 -7.80 25.86 -7.55
C ARG A 286 -7.31 26.66 -8.77
N ASN A 287 -6.14 26.31 -9.29
CA ASN A 287 -5.54 27.02 -10.41
C ASN A 287 -6.33 26.76 -11.71
N ALA A 288 -6.71 25.51 -11.97
CA ALA A 288 -7.57 25.14 -13.09
C ALA A 288 -8.93 25.87 -13.01
N GLU A 289 -9.56 25.89 -11.83
CA GLU A 289 -10.79 26.64 -11.60
C GLU A 289 -10.63 28.12 -11.96
N GLY A 290 -9.56 28.76 -11.51
CA GLY A 290 -9.27 30.16 -11.83
C GLY A 290 -9.13 30.43 -13.33
N ILE A 291 -8.35 29.59 -14.03
CA ILE A 291 -8.13 29.71 -15.48
C ILE A 291 -9.46 29.59 -16.25
N LEU A 292 -10.27 28.58 -15.93
CA LEU A 292 -11.55 28.36 -16.58
C LEU A 292 -12.54 29.50 -16.26
N ARG A 293 -12.59 29.97 -15.01
CA ARG A 293 -13.46 31.10 -14.64
C ARG A 293 -13.12 32.36 -15.44
N THR A 294 -11.84 32.69 -15.58
CA THR A 294 -11.41 33.82 -16.43
C THR A 294 -11.80 33.62 -17.88
N ARG A 295 -11.56 32.44 -18.45
CA ARG A 295 -11.83 32.15 -19.87
C ARG A 295 -13.32 32.20 -20.22
N TRP A 296 -14.20 31.75 -19.32
CA TRP A 296 -15.65 31.75 -19.53
C TRP A 296 -16.40 32.90 -18.84
N ASN A 297 -15.67 33.90 -18.33
CA ASN A 297 -16.22 35.06 -17.63
C ASN A 297 -17.20 34.68 -16.52
N VAL A 298 -16.79 33.73 -15.68
CA VAL A 298 -17.54 33.26 -14.51
C VAL A 298 -17.00 33.97 -13.27
N PRO A 299 -17.84 34.71 -12.50
CA PRO A 299 -17.43 35.34 -11.25
C PRO A 299 -16.80 34.35 -10.26
N ALA A 300 -15.84 34.76 -9.43
CA ALA A 300 -15.08 33.85 -8.57
C ALA A 300 -15.93 33.08 -7.55
N ASP A 301 -17.06 33.66 -7.14
CA ASP A 301 -18.00 33.13 -6.13
C ASP A 301 -19.22 32.41 -6.73
N GLU A 302 -19.40 32.47 -8.05
CA GLU A 302 -20.55 31.83 -8.72
C GLU A 302 -20.48 30.30 -8.57
N GLN A 303 -21.59 29.70 -8.13
CA GLN A 303 -21.74 28.25 -8.01
C GLN A 303 -22.68 27.71 -9.10
N PRO A 304 -22.47 26.46 -9.55
CA PRO A 304 -21.46 25.51 -9.08
C PRO A 304 -20.05 25.76 -9.65
N SER A 305 -19.01 25.10 -9.12
CA SER A 305 -17.65 25.16 -9.67
C SER A 305 -17.54 24.55 -11.08
N LEU A 306 -16.58 25.03 -11.88
CA LEU A 306 -16.26 24.47 -13.20
C LEU A 306 -15.43 23.17 -13.08
N VAL A 307 -14.60 23.08 -12.05
CA VAL A 307 -13.75 21.93 -11.71
C VAL A 307 -14.31 21.23 -10.47
N LEU A 308 -14.54 19.94 -10.60
CA LEU A 308 -15.04 19.05 -9.55
C LEU A 308 -13.90 18.58 -8.63
N SER A 309 -12.78 18.19 -9.23
CA SER A 309 -11.62 17.64 -8.53
C SER A 309 -10.38 17.72 -9.43
N ALA A 310 -9.19 17.62 -8.84
CA ALA A 310 -7.96 17.38 -9.57
C ALA A 310 -6.97 16.59 -8.72
N ASP A 311 -6.14 15.80 -9.39
CA ASP A 311 -4.96 15.16 -8.83
C ASP A 311 -3.72 15.51 -9.67
N SER A 312 -2.59 14.82 -9.42
CA SER A 312 -1.32 15.09 -10.11
C SER A 312 -1.33 14.70 -11.60
N THR A 313 -2.38 14.03 -12.08
CA THR A 313 -2.48 13.47 -13.44
C THR A 313 -3.78 13.83 -14.16
N GLN A 314 -4.84 14.17 -13.43
CA GLN A 314 -6.17 14.36 -13.99
C GLN A 314 -6.88 15.59 -13.40
N VAL A 315 -7.69 16.25 -14.24
CA VAL A 315 -8.64 17.30 -13.83
C VAL A 315 -10.05 16.86 -14.22
N PHE A 316 -10.97 16.93 -13.26
CA PHE A 316 -12.36 16.51 -13.43
C PHE A 316 -13.24 17.73 -13.63
N LEU A 317 -13.65 18.00 -14.88
CA LEU A 317 -14.54 19.12 -15.21
C LEU A 317 -16.01 18.81 -14.93
N ARG A 318 -16.79 19.85 -14.59
CA ARG A 318 -18.24 19.78 -14.36
C ARG A 318 -18.99 19.91 -15.69
N ARG A 319 -19.27 18.77 -16.33
CA ARG A 319 -19.90 18.70 -17.67
C ARG A 319 -21.29 19.34 -17.73
N ASP A 320 -22.05 19.29 -16.64
CA ASP A 320 -23.38 19.87 -16.50
C ASP A 320 -23.37 21.37 -16.15
N HIS A 321 -22.19 21.99 -16.02
CA HIS A 321 -22.09 23.42 -15.78
C HIS A 321 -22.62 24.20 -17.01
N PRO A 322 -23.54 25.16 -16.86
CA PRO A 322 -24.15 25.88 -17.99
C PRO A 322 -23.14 26.54 -18.93
N ARG A 323 -22.01 27.03 -18.38
CA ARG A 323 -20.91 27.65 -19.14
C ARG A 323 -20.01 26.66 -19.89
N LEU A 324 -20.10 25.36 -19.58
CA LEU A 324 -19.39 24.29 -20.26
C LEU A 324 -20.31 23.48 -21.19
N ALA A 325 -21.51 23.97 -21.50
CA ALA A 325 -22.42 23.26 -22.40
C ALA A 325 -21.92 23.26 -23.87
N GLY A 326 -22.15 22.17 -24.59
CA GLY A 326 -21.73 22.01 -25.98
C GLY A 326 -20.21 22.02 -26.14
N ASP A 327 -19.72 22.63 -27.22
CA ASP A 327 -18.30 22.67 -27.60
C ASP A 327 -17.42 23.39 -26.55
N ALA A 328 -18.03 24.16 -25.65
CA ALA A 328 -17.32 24.78 -24.53
C ALA A 328 -16.67 23.76 -23.59
N PHE A 329 -17.24 22.56 -23.46
CA PHE A 329 -16.63 21.48 -22.68
C PHE A 329 -15.32 21.01 -23.31
N GLU A 330 -15.33 20.75 -24.61
CA GLU A 330 -14.15 20.28 -25.35
C GLU A 330 -13.05 21.33 -25.31
N HIS A 331 -13.38 22.60 -25.55
CA HIS A 331 -12.44 23.70 -25.40
C HIS A 331 -11.90 23.89 -23.97
N ALA A 332 -12.61 23.43 -22.94
CA ALA A 332 -12.14 23.44 -21.56
C ALA A 332 -11.19 22.27 -21.24
N GLN A 333 -11.25 21.18 -22.00
CA GLN A 333 -10.29 20.08 -21.89
C GLN A 333 -8.93 20.44 -22.50
N ASP A 334 -8.91 21.33 -23.49
CA ASP A 334 -7.70 21.81 -24.16
C ASP A 334 -7.04 23.03 -23.47
N ALA A 335 -7.69 23.61 -22.46
CA ALA A 335 -7.30 24.85 -21.79
C ALA A 335 -6.40 24.61 -20.57
#